data_AF-B4JRD7-F1
#
_entry.id   AF-B4JRD7-F1
#
_cell.length_a   1.000
_cell.length_b   1.000
_cell.length_c   1.000
_cell.angle_alpha   90.00
_cell.angle_beta   90.00
_cell.angle_gamma   90.00
#
_symmetry.space_group_name_H-M   'P 1'
#
loop_
_entity.id
_entity.type
_entity.pdbx_description
1 polymer ?
#
loop_
_entity_poly.entity_id
_entity_poly.type
_entity_poly.pdbx_seq_one_letter_code
_entity_poly.pdbx_strand_id
1 'polypeptide(L)'
;MMKLSSTPPPQPPTPPPQQQQQQQRQQRRQQQQQTKHTQTQALRWMCLLLLVPNSAQFETDCGCRPGRGREARIIAGSTTHEGQFPWQASLELLHPSLGFLGHWCGAVLIHQYWILSAAHCVHNDLFNLPIPPLWTVVLGEHDRNVETGNEQRISVDKIVLHHHYHNFRHDVVLMKLSKPADLSRTSHIRRICLPFMLRKQQESAPPASEDILSQQLELDDVPEKIDNFLRSVQSRRRYRNVTAPTSINMSMRELMNMKILSRLRQALRQSPRSPRSLKRTRRRNDKLMKLKLDSDQETQFGSRGGGEEAHEMPFFDCVATGWGKANISGDLSNQLLKTQVPLHQNHRCRDAYGSFVNIHDGHLCAGQLNGEGGTCVGDSGGPLQCRLSRDGPWILAGVTSFGSGCALENFPDVYLRISYYLNWIEDTIASH
;
A
#
# COMPACT_ATOMS: atom_id res chain seq x y z
N MET A 1 38.19 -17.75 97.65
CA MET A 1 38.11 -17.78 96.16
C MET A 1 37.70 -19.18 95.74
N MET A 2 36.42 -19.42 95.45
CA MET A 2 35.89 -20.70 94.98
C MET A 2 35.73 -20.65 93.45
N LYS A 3 36.32 -21.60 92.72
CA LYS A 3 36.00 -21.87 91.31
C LYS A 3 35.17 -23.16 91.25
N LEU A 4 33.90 -23.03 90.90
CA LEU A 4 32.97 -24.13 90.59
C LEU A 4 33.23 -24.63 89.16
N SER A 5 33.49 -25.92 88.99
CA SER A 5 33.60 -26.58 87.68
C SER A 5 32.23 -27.08 87.22
N SER A 6 31.77 -26.63 86.05
CA SER A 6 30.56 -27.12 85.38
C SER A 6 30.87 -28.36 84.54
N THR A 7 30.21 -29.49 84.83
CA THR A 7 30.21 -30.70 84.01
C THR A 7 29.23 -30.58 82.83
N PRO A 8 29.58 -31.03 81.61
CA PRO A 8 28.69 -30.99 80.45
C PRO A 8 27.60 -32.08 80.51
N PRO A 9 26.45 -31.87 79.84
CA PRO A 9 25.33 -32.81 79.84
C PRO A 9 25.61 -34.08 79.00
N PRO A 10 24.95 -35.21 79.32
CA PRO A 10 25.17 -36.48 78.64
C PRO A 10 24.63 -36.46 77.19
N GLN A 11 25.36 -37.12 76.29
CA GLN A 11 24.98 -37.25 74.88
C GLN A 11 23.85 -38.28 74.70
N PRO A 12 22.93 -38.05 73.74
CA PRO A 12 21.82 -38.96 73.48
C PRO A 12 22.30 -40.29 72.88
N PRO A 13 21.58 -41.40 73.13
CA PRO A 13 21.98 -42.72 72.66
C PRO A 13 21.92 -42.83 71.13
N THR A 14 22.96 -43.42 70.55
CA THR A 14 23.03 -43.71 69.11
C THR A 14 22.00 -44.79 68.71
N PRO A 15 21.19 -44.56 67.66
CA PRO A 15 20.15 -45.50 67.25
C PRO A 15 20.74 -46.81 66.69
N PRO A 16 20.04 -47.94 66.84
CA PRO A 16 20.53 -49.26 66.41
C PRO A 16 20.75 -49.34 64.88
N PRO A 17 21.69 -50.16 64.40
CA PRO A 17 22.14 -50.18 63.00
C PRO A 17 21.01 -50.38 61.96
N GLN A 18 19.97 -51.14 62.32
CA GLN A 18 18.82 -51.40 61.44
C GLN A 18 17.96 -50.15 61.19
N GLN A 19 17.82 -49.26 62.19
CA GLN A 19 17.08 -48.01 62.04
C GLN A 19 17.82 -47.01 61.15
N GLN A 20 19.15 -46.94 61.26
CA GLN A 20 19.98 -46.10 60.38
C GLN A 20 19.88 -46.57 58.91
N GLN A 21 19.87 -47.89 58.67
CA GLN A 21 19.77 -48.43 57.33
C GLN A 21 18.40 -48.20 56.68
N GLN A 22 17.31 -48.26 57.46
CA GLN A 22 15.96 -47.90 57.00
C GLN A 22 15.85 -46.40 56.70
N GLN A 23 16.40 -45.53 57.54
CA GLN A 23 16.41 -44.08 57.31
C GLN A 23 17.19 -43.73 56.03
N GLN A 24 18.37 -44.35 55.80
CA GLN A 24 19.13 -44.12 54.56
C GLN A 24 18.37 -44.61 53.32
N ARG A 25 17.64 -45.72 53.39
CA ARG A 25 16.81 -46.21 52.27
C ARG A 25 15.63 -45.28 51.98
N GLN A 26 14.99 -44.71 53.01
CA GLN A 26 13.92 -43.72 52.85
C GLN A 26 14.45 -42.41 52.24
N GLN A 27 15.60 -41.91 52.70
CA GLN A 27 16.23 -40.71 52.14
C GLN A 27 16.61 -40.89 50.67
N ARG A 28 17.16 -42.05 50.29
CA ARG A 28 17.47 -42.35 48.88
C ARG A 28 16.22 -42.41 48.01
N ARG A 29 15.10 -42.96 48.53
CA ARG A 29 13.81 -42.98 47.81
C ARG A 29 13.24 -41.57 47.63
N GLN A 30 13.33 -40.72 48.66
CA GLN A 30 12.88 -39.33 48.59
C GLN A 30 13.73 -38.52 47.60
N GLN A 31 15.06 -38.67 47.62
CA GLN A 31 15.94 -38.02 46.63
C GLN A 31 15.65 -38.50 45.21
N GLN A 32 15.42 -39.80 44.99
CA GLN A 32 15.05 -40.32 43.66
C GLN A 32 13.68 -39.82 43.18
N GLN A 33 12.72 -39.62 44.09
CA GLN A 33 11.42 -39.03 43.74
C GLN A 33 11.55 -37.54 43.42
N GLN A 34 12.35 -36.79 44.17
CA GLN A 34 12.63 -35.38 43.91
C GLN A 34 13.35 -35.17 42.57
N THR A 35 14.36 -35.98 42.25
CA THR A 35 15.09 -35.89 40.97
C THR A 35 14.22 -36.25 39.77
N LYS A 36 13.36 -37.28 39.91
CA LYS A 36 12.35 -37.58 38.88
C LYS A 36 11.39 -36.41 38.69
N HIS A 37 10.86 -35.83 39.77
CA HIS A 37 9.91 -34.72 39.69
C HIS A 37 10.53 -33.45 39.07
N THR A 38 11.81 -33.17 39.34
CA THR A 38 12.56 -32.06 38.71
C THR A 38 12.86 -32.33 37.24
N GLN A 39 13.23 -33.56 36.86
CA GLN A 39 13.43 -33.93 35.46
C GLN A 39 12.12 -33.84 34.65
N THR A 40 11.00 -34.31 35.18
CA THR A 40 9.70 -34.21 34.49
C THR A 40 9.22 -32.77 34.36
N GLN A 41 9.50 -31.92 35.36
CA GLN A 41 9.22 -30.48 35.28
C GLN A 41 10.13 -29.78 34.27
N ALA A 42 11.43 -30.09 34.23
CA ALA A 42 12.36 -29.53 33.25
C ALA A 42 11.98 -29.92 31.81
N LEU A 43 11.60 -31.18 31.56
CA LEU A 43 11.10 -31.63 30.26
C LEU A 43 9.78 -30.94 29.85
N ARG A 44 8.87 -30.70 30.81
CA ARG A 44 7.65 -29.92 30.55
C ARG A 44 7.94 -28.46 30.21
N TRP A 45 8.86 -27.80 30.92
CA TRP A 45 9.30 -26.44 30.62
C TRP A 45 10.04 -26.33 29.27
N MET A 46 10.84 -27.33 28.91
CA MET A 46 11.54 -27.38 27.63
C MET A 46 10.59 -27.62 26.45
N CYS A 47 9.56 -28.46 26.61
CA CYS A 47 8.48 -28.59 25.62
C CYS A 47 7.62 -27.32 25.50
N LEU A 48 7.36 -26.60 26.60
CA LEU A 48 6.66 -25.31 26.57
C LEU A 48 7.47 -24.22 25.85
N LEU A 49 8.80 -24.21 25.98
CA LEU A 49 9.70 -23.30 25.24
C LEU A 49 9.82 -23.66 23.75
N LEU A 50 9.68 -24.94 23.38
CA LEU A 50 9.62 -25.38 21.97
C LEU A 50 8.23 -25.21 21.33
N LEU A 51 7.20 -24.93 22.14
CA LEU A 51 5.82 -24.68 21.70
C LEU A 51 5.43 -23.20 21.73
N VAL A 52 6.34 -22.29 22.12
CA VAL A 52 6.18 -20.88 21.76
C VAL A 52 6.45 -20.82 20.25
N PRO A 53 5.44 -20.66 19.38
CA PRO A 53 5.74 -20.34 18.00
C PRO A 53 6.61 -19.10 18.05
N ASN A 54 7.70 -19.10 17.29
CA ASN A 54 8.54 -17.92 17.09
C ASN A 54 7.65 -16.82 16.48
N SER A 55 6.93 -16.06 17.32
CA SER A 55 5.95 -15.05 16.92
C SER A 55 6.61 -13.89 16.16
N ALA A 56 7.95 -13.82 16.18
CA ALA A 56 8.75 -12.82 15.49
C ALA A 56 8.95 -13.08 13.98
N GLN A 57 8.45 -14.18 13.42
CA GLN A 57 8.70 -14.52 12.00
C GLN A 57 7.62 -14.07 11.01
N PHE A 58 6.46 -13.59 11.50
CA PHE A 58 5.37 -13.13 10.62
C PHE A 58 5.50 -11.66 10.17
N GLU A 59 6.38 -10.89 10.82
CA GLU A 59 6.62 -9.47 10.52
C GLU A 59 7.55 -9.25 9.31
N THR A 60 8.06 -10.31 8.68
CA THR A 60 9.02 -10.22 7.55
C THR A 60 8.56 -10.81 6.22
N ASP A 61 7.39 -11.45 6.13
CA ASP A 61 6.88 -12.08 4.88
C ASP A 61 5.89 -11.18 4.13
N CYS A 62 6.37 -10.04 3.62
CA CYS A 62 5.59 -9.16 2.74
C CYS A 62 6.02 -9.31 1.28
N GLY A 63 5.16 -8.95 0.34
CA GLY A 63 5.52 -8.84 -1.09
C GLY A 63 5.83 -10.18 -1.77
N CYS A 64 5.66 -11.30 -1.09
CA CYS A 64 5.87 -12.65 -1.62
C CYS A 64 4.57 -13.21 -2.23
N ARG A 65 4.70 -13.93 -3.34
CA ARG A 65 3.58 -14.68 -3.95
C ARG A 65 3.62 -16.15 -3.48
N PRO A 66 2.48 -16.76 -3.13
CA PRO A 66 2.41 -18.20 -2.90
C PRO A 66 2.66 -18.95 -4.21
N GLY A 67 3.86 -19.51 -4.40
CA GLY A 67 4.19 -20.40 -5.52
C GLY A 67 5.33 -19.94 -6.43
N ARG A 68 6.28 -20.85 -6.72
CA ARG A 68 7.38 -20.65 -7.68
C ARG A 68 6.92 -20.93 -9.11
N GLY A 69 6.01 -20.11 -9.64
CA GLY A 69 5.64 -20.15 -11.05
C GLY A 69 6.44 -19.14 -11.87
N ARG A 70 7.37 -19.60 -12.72
CA ARG A 70 7.97 -18.75 -13.76
C ARG A 70 6.89 -18.38 -14.77
N GLU A 71 6.42 -17.15 -14.75
CA GLU A 71 5.53 -16.64 -15.80
C GLU A 71 6.28 -15.90 -16.90
N ALA A 72 5.90 -16.17 -18.15
CA ALA A 72 6.36 -15.48 -19.33
C ALA A 72 5.82 -14.04 -19.39
N ARG A 73 6.58 -13.14 -20.03
CA ARG A 73 6.21 -11.74 -20.26
C ARG A 73 5.10 -11.67 -21.31
N ILE A 74 3.95 -11.10 -20.96
CA ILE A 74 2.86 -10.83 -21.91
C ILE A 74 2.52 -9.33 -21.84
N ILE A 75 2.36 -8.73 -23.02
CA ILE A 75 2.13 -7.30 -23.28
C ILE A 75 0.62 -7.10 -23.51
N ALA A 76 0.06 -6.00 -23.00
CA ALA A 76 -1.38 -5.72 -22.84
C ALA A 76 -2.06 -6.53 -21.71
N GLY A 77 -3.16 -5.99 -21.16
CA GLY A 77 -3.82 -6.51 -19.96
C GLY A 77 -4.12 -8.01 -20.08
N SER A 78 -3.73 -8.79 -19.07
CA SER A 78 -3.91 -10.25 -19.07
C SER A 78 -4.56 -10.73 -17.77
N THR A 79 -5.26 -11.86 -17.88
CA THR A 79 -5.85 -12.55 -16.73
C THR A 79 -4.75 -13.01 -15.77
N THR A 80 -5.00 -12.86 -14.48
CA THR A 80 -4.13 -13.38 -13.42
C THR A 80 -4.49 -14.83 -13.07
N HIS A 81 -3.70 -15.50 -12.24
CA HIS A 81 -4.15 -16.73 -11.59
C HIS A 81 -4.54 -16.45 -10.13
N GLU A 82 -5.34 -17.34 -9.56
CA GLU A 82 -5.75 -17.28 -8.16
C GLU A 82 -4.53 -17.21 -7.23
N GLY A 83 -4.56 -16.30 -6.25
CA GLY A 83 -3.44 -16.07 -5.32
C GLY A 83 -2.21 -15.37 -5.93
N GLN A 84 -2.23 -15.00 -7.22
CA GLN A 84 -1.07 -14.35 -7.86
C GLN A 84 -0.71 -13.01 -7.21
N PHE A 85 -1.71 -12.24 -6.78
CA PHE A 85 -1.54 -10.93 -6.13
C PHE A 85 -2.25 -10.96 -4.78
N PRO A 86 -1.65 -11.61 -3.76
CA PRO A 86 -2.32 -12.00 -2.52
C PRO A 86 -2.67 -10.82 -1.60
N TRP A 87 -2.19 -9.62 -1.91
CA TRP A 87 -2.49 -8.36 -1.20
C TRP A 87 -3.61 -7.55 -1.84
N GLN A 88 -4.08 -7.95 -3.02
CA GLN A 88 -5.18 -7.28 -3.71
C GLN A 88 -6.45 -7.38 -2.87
N ALA A 89 -7.15 -6.26 -2.70
CA ALA A 89 -8.44 -6.21 -2.06
C ALA A 89 -9.48 -5.57 -2.97
N SER A 90 -10.72 -6.04 -2.83
CA SER A 90 -11.94 -5.42 -3.37
C SER A 90 -12.63 -4.65 -2.23
N LEU A 91 -12.94 -3.37 -2.46
CA LEU A 91 -13.80 -2.58 -1.59
C LEU A 91 -15.22 -2.66 -2.11
N GLU A 92 -16.11 -3.23 -1.30
CA GLU A 92 -17.53 -3.33 -1.59
C GLU A 92 -18.33 -2.32 -0.76
N LEU A 93 -19.34 -1.72 -1.39
CA LEU A 93 -20.17 -0.68 -0.78
C LEU A 93 -21.63 -1.11 -0.66
N LEU A 94 -22.18 -1.00 0.54
CA LEU A 94 -23.62 -0.98 0.80
C LEU A 94 -24.12 0.47 0.80
N HIS A 95 -24.67 0.94 -0.32
CA HIS A 95 -25.14 2.31 -0.45
C HIS A 95 -26.53 2.48 0.18
N PRO A 96 -26.79 3.50 1.03
CA PRO A 96 -28.05 3.66 1.75
C PRO A 96 -29.30 3.72 0.86
N SER A 97 -29.18 4.29 -0.34
CA SER A 97 -30.30 4.46 -1.28
C SER A 97 -30.33 3.44 -2.42
N LEU A 98 -29.22 2.77 -2.71
CA LEU A 98 -29.08 1.90 -3.90
C LEU A 98 -28.89 0.42 -3.53
N GLY A 99 -28.75 0.11 -2.23
CA GLY A 99 -28.45 -1.23 -1.77
C GLY A 99 -27.00 -1.62 -2.01
N PHE A 100 -26.74 -2.92 -2.09
CA PHE A 100 -25.40 -3.46 -2.24
C PHE A 100 -24.88 -3.25 -3.68
N LEU A 101 -23.78 -2.53 -3.80
CA LEU A 101 -23.18 -2.18 -5.09
C LEU A 101 -22.08 -3.14 -5.52
N GLY A 102 -21.68 -4.09 -4.67
CA GLY A 102 -20.53 -4.96 -4.93
C GLY A 102 -19.23 -4.17 -5.04
N HIS A 103 -18.30 -4.66 -5.85
CA HIS A 103 -16.99 -4.05 -6.08
C HIS A 103 -17.11 -2.59 -6.57
N TRP A 104 -16.60 -1.68 -5.76
CA TRP A 104 -16.59 -0.24 -6.04
C TRP A 104 -15.20 0.30 -6.37
N CYS A 105 -14.20 -0.10 -5.59
CA CYS A 105 -12.80 0.28 -5.75
C CYS A 105 -11.89 -0.90 -5.42
N GLY A 106 -10.65 -0.85 -5.90
CA GLY A 106 -9.56 -1.63 -5.37
C GLY A 106 -9.05 -1.10 -4.03
N ALA A 107 -8.30 -1.94 -3.34
CA ALA A 107 -7.49 -1.57 -2.19
C ALA A 107 -6.32 -2.55 -2.05
N VAL A 108 -5.45 -2.30 -1.07
CA VAL A 108 -4.27 -3.13 -0.84
C VAL A 108 -4.02 -3.41 0.64
N LEU A 109 -3.75 -4.66 0.96
CA LEU A 109 -3.37 -5.11 2.30
C LEU A 109 -1.91 -4.78 2.60
N ILE A 110 -1.70 -3.85 3.54
CA ILE A 110 -0.36 -3.41 3.97
C ILE A 110 0.01 -3.94 5.36
N HIS A 111 -0.99 -4.33 6.16
CA HIS A 111 -0.86 -4.92 7.49
C HIS A 111 -2.07 -5.82 7.76
N GLN A 112 -1.98 -6.78 8.69
CA GLN A 112 -3.09 -7.72 8.99
C GLN A 112 -4.40 -7.03 9.41
N TYR A 113 -4.33 -5.79 9.91
CA TYR A 113 -5.49 -4.98 10.28
C TYR A 113 -5.75 -3.78 9.38
N TRP A 114 -4.84 -3.46 8.44
CA TRP A 114 -4.93 -2.19 7.70
C TRP A 114 -4.86 -2.39 6.20
N ILE A 115 -5.84 -1.78 5.55
CA ILE A 115 -5.99 -1.67 4.11
C ILE A 115 -5.74 -0.23 3.71
N LEU A 116 -4.97 -0.04 2.65
CA LEU A 116 -4.75 1.26 2.01
C LEU A 116 -5.57 1.34 0.73
N SER A 117 -6.19 2.50 0.48
CA SER A 117 -6.91 2.78 -0.76
C SER A 117 -6.85 4.29 -1.06
N ALA A 118 -7.63 4.72 -2.05
CA ALA A 118 -7.75 6.13 -2.42
C ALA A 118 -8.92 6.81 -1.69
N ALA A 119 -8.71 8.03 -1.20
CA ALA A 119 -9.73 8.78 -0.45
C ALA A 119 -11.00 9.04 -1.27
N HIS A 120 -10.86 9.28 -2.59
CA HIS A 120 -11.99 9.49 -3.49
C HIS A 120 -12.92 8.28 -3.62
N CYS A 121 -12.48 7.09 -3.18
CA CYS A 121 -13.34 5.91 -3.14
C CYS A 121 -14.46 6.09 -2.11
N VAL A 122 -14.18 6.72 -0.96
CA VAL A 122 -15.14 6.91 0.14
C VAL A 122 -15.65 8.34 0.29
N HIS A 123 -14.92 9.34 -0.23
CA HIS A 123 -15.26 10.76 -0.17
C HIS A 123 -15.16 11.40 -1.56
N ASN A 124 -16.28 11.64 -2.24
CA ASN A 124 -16.28 12.27 -3.57
C ASN A 124 -17.58 13.05 -3.85
N ASP A 125 -17.64 13.70 -5.01
CA ASP A 125 -18.77 14.54 -5.43
C ASP A 125 -20.08 13.76 -5.62
N LEU A 126 -20.05 12.45 -5.88
CA LEU A 126 -21.25 11.62 -6.03
C LEU A 126 -21.82 11.26 -4.67
N PHE A 127 -20.94 10.85 -3.75
CA PHE A 127 -21.30 10.56 -2.38
C PHE A 127 -20.10 10.71 -1.43
N ASN A 128 -20.41 11.10 -0.21
CA ASN A 128 -19.47 11.20 0.90
C ASN A 128 -19.91 10.20 1.98
N LEU A 129 -19.38 8.98 1.91
CA LEU A 129 -19.77 7.85 2.77
C LEU A 129 -18.58 7.25 3.55
N PRO A 130 -17.81 8.03 4.33
CA PRO A 130 -16.77 7.49 5.21
C PRO A 130 -17.39 6.87 6.49
N ILE A 131 -18.34 5.97 6.30
CA ILE A 131 -19.14 5.33 7.37
C ILE A 131 -18.75 3.85 7.41
N PRO A 132 -17.94 3.39 8.37
CA PRO A 132 -17.35 2.04 8.36
C PRO A 132 -18.35 0.88 8.15
N PRO A 133 -19.54 0.86 8.78
CA PRO A 133 -20.53 -0.21 8.55
C PRO A 133 -21.02 -0.39 7.11
N LEU A 134 -20.81 0.59 6.23
CA LEU A 134 -21.21 0.50 4.82
C LEU A 134 -20.17 -0.20 3.94
N TRP A 135 -18.97 -0.46 4.46
CA TRP A 135 -17.84 -0.96 3.69
C TRP A 135 -17.41 -2.35 4.13
N THR A 136 -17.22 -3.20 3.13
CA THR A 136 -16.64 -4.54 3.29
C THR A 136 -15.39 -4.63 2.44
N VAL A 137 -14.31 -5.14 3.03
CA VAL A 137 -13.08 -5.49 2.33
C VAL A 137 -13.13 -6.97 2.01
N VAL A 138 -12.90 -7.33 0.75
CA VAL A 138 -12.77 -8.72 0.30
C VAL A 138 -11.33 -8.97 -0.13
N LEU A 139 -10.65 -9.86 0.58
CA LEU A 139 -9.29 -10.32 0.29
C LEU A 139 -9.34 -11.72 -0.34
N GLY A 140 -8.33 -12.11 -1.11
CA GLY A 140 -8.25 -13.46 -1.71
C GLY A 140 -9.18 -13.67 -2.92
N GLU A 141 -10.02 -12.68 -3.24
CA GLU A 141 -10.90 -12.67 -4.40
C GLU A 141 -10.09 -12.76 -5.71
N HIS A 142 -10.63 -13.50 -6.68
CA HIS A 142 -10.05 -13.65 -8.02
C HIS A 142 -11.12 -13.54 -9.11
N ASP A 143 -12.23 -14.29 -9.01
CA ASP A 143 -13.38 -14.21 -9.91
C ASP A 143 -14.64 -13.85 -9.11
N ARG A 144 -15.10 -12.59 -9.24
CA ARG A 144 -16.21 -12.04 -8.44
C ARG A 144 -17.56 -12.74 -8.63
N ASN A 145 -17.68 -13.65 -9.60
CA ASN A 145 -18.89 -14.45 -9.80
C ASN A 145 -18.86 -15.79 -9.05
N VAL A 146 -17.72 -16.16 -8.47
CA VAL A 146 -17.48 -17.48 -7.89
C VAL A 146 -16.87 -17.31 -6.51
N GLU A 147 -17.52 -17.82 -5.47
CA GLU A 147 -16.93 -17.90 -4.13
C GLU A 147 -16.15 -19.23 -4.05
N THR A 148 -14.83 -19.15 -4.03
CA THR A 148 -13.93 -20.32 -4.01
C THR A 148 -13.71 -20.86 -2.59
N GLY A 149 -13.99 -20.05 -1.57
CA GLY A 149 -13.70 -20.31 -0.17
C GLY A 149 -12.31 -19.82 0.26
N ASN A 150 -11.53 -19.25 -0.65
CA ASN A 150 -10.26 -18.59 -0.34
C ASN A 150 -10.44 -17.12 0.06
N GLU A 151 -11.63 -16.57 -0.12
CA GLU A 151 -11.95 -15.18 0.12
C GLU A 151 -12.16 -14.90 1.62
N GLN A 152 -11.70 -13.73 2.06
CA GLN A 152 -12.01 -13.21 3.39
C GLN A 152 -12.77 -11.91 3.25
N ARG A 153 -14.07 -11.95 3.59
CA ARG A 153 -14.93 -10.77 3.71
C ARG A 153 -14.85 -10.22 5.14
N ILE A 154 -14.32 -9.01 5.27
CA ILE A 154 -14.05 -8.38 6.56
C ILE A 154 -14.67 -6.98 6.57
N SER A 155 -15.52 -6.70 7.56
CA SER A 155 -16.09 -5.37 7.74
C SER A 155 -15.05 -4.35 8.17
N VAL A 156 -15.29 -3.09 7.85
CA VAL A 156 -14.43 -1.98 8.26
C VAL A 156 -14.87 -1.46 9.63
N ASP A 157 -13.91 -1.32 10.54
CA ASP A 157 -14.12 -0.74 11.88
C ASP A 157 -13.85 0.76 11.90
N LYS A 158 -12.83 1.21 11.14
CA LYS A 158 -12.45 2.62 11.08
C LYS A 158 -12.00 3.04 9.70
N ILE A 159 -12.33 4.28 9.32
CA ILE A 159 -11.87 4.92 8.10
C ILE A 159 -11.14 6.21 8.49
N VAL A 160 -9.89 6.36 8.09
CA VAL A 160 -9.05 7.53 8.35
C VAL A 160 -8.62 8.15 7.02
N LEU A 161 -9.25 9.28 6.69
CA LEU A 161 -8.91 10.11 5.54
C LEU A 161 -7.74 11.03 5.90
N HIS A 162 -6.86 11.29 4.94
CA HIS A 162 -5.86 12.33 5.12
C HIS A 162 -6.53 13.70 5.31
N HIS A 163 -6.15 14.45 6.34
CA HIS A 163 -6.83 15.71 6.73
C HIS A 163 -6.83 16.79 5.64
N HIS A 164 -5.82 16.79 4.77
CA HIS A 164 -5.71 17.72 3.64
C HIS A 164 -6.28 17.17 2.31
N TYR A 165 -7.07 16.09 2.36
CA TYR A 165 -7.67 15.53 1.15
C TYR A 165 -8.62 16.52 0.48
N HIS A 166 -8.32 16.90 -0.76
CA HIS A 166 -9.19 17.76 -1.57
C HIS A 166 -8.83 17.69 -3.06
N ASN A 167 -9.81 17.47 -3.94
CA ASN A 167 -9.64 17.45 -5.40
C ASN A 167 -8.42 16.61 -5.85
N PHE A 168 -8.38 15.35 -5.42
CA PHE A 168 -7.29 14.39 -5.66
C PHE A 168 -5.92 14.73 -5.05
N ARG A 169 -5.77 15.87 -4.37
CA ARG A 169 -4.60 16.12 -3.52
C ARG A 169 -4.74 15.34 -2.23
N HIS A 170 -3.66 14.68 -1.80
CA HIS A 170 -3.66 13.82 -0.62
C HIS A 170 -4.77 12.75 -0.66
N ASP A 171 -4.96 12.14 -1.83
CA ASP A 171 -6.04 11.20 -2.12
C ASP A 171 -5.87 9.83 -1.46
N VAL A 172 -5.46 9.78 -0.19
CA VAL A 172 -5.10 8.57 0.54
C VAL A 172 -6.07 8.32 1.69
N VAL A 173 -6.46 7.06 1.89
CA VAL A 173 -7.29 6.62 3.01
C VAL A 173 -6.76 5.30 3.59
N LEU A 174 -6.76 5.21 4.92
CA LEU A 174 -6.52 3.97 5.65
C LEU A 174 -7.84 3.45 6.22
N MET A 175 -8.05 2.15 6.09
CA MET A 175 -9.23 1.45 6.60
C MET A 175 -8.78 0.36 7.57
N LYS A 176 -9.23 0.44 8.83
CA LYS A 176 -8.97 -0.57 9.86
C LYS A 176 -10.02 -1.68 9.73
N LEU A 177 -9.54 -2.90 9.59
CA LEU A 177 -10.36 -4.11 9.57
C LEU A 177 -10.89 -4.42 10.97
N SER A 178 -12.13 -4.89 11.08
CA SER A 178 -12.76 -5.28 12.35
C SER A 178 -12.12 -6.50 13.02
N LYS A 179 -11.44 -7.33 12.23
CA LYS A 179 -10.68 -8.50 12.67
C LYS A 179 -9.42 -8.63 11.80
N PRO A 180 -8.35 -9.29 12.28
CA PRO A 180 -7.16 -9.45 11.46
C PRO A 180 -7.46 -10.36 10.25
N ALA A 181 -6.87 -10.03 9.11
CA ALA A 181 -6.83 -10.93 7.97
C ALA A 181 -6.00 -12.18 8.30
N ASP A 182 -6.49 -13.36 7.94
CA ASP A 182 -5.73 -14.60 8.09
C ASP A 182 -4.62 -14.69 7.03
N LEU A 183 -3.38 -14.53 7.50
CA LEU A 183 -2.15 -14.63 6.72
C LEU A 183 -1.48 -16.00 6.86
N SER A 184 -2.20 -17.03 7.32
CA SER A 184 -1.68 -18.39 7.48
C SER A 184 -1.02 -18.92 6.20
N ARG A 185 -0.09 -19.87 6.34
CA ARG A 185 0.64 -20.44 5.19
C ARG A 185 -0.27 -21.04 4.12
N THR A 186 -1.44 -21.55 4.53
CA THR A 186 -2.48 -22.12 3.68
C THR A 186 -3.39 -21.08 3.04
N SER A 187 -3.40 -19.85 3.56
CA SER A 187 -4.19 -18.74 3.00
C SER A 187 -3.54 -18.18 1.73
N HIS A 188 -4.38 -17.79 0.77
CA HIS A 188 -4.00 -17.07 -0.45
C HIS A 188 -3.77 -15.57 -0.22
N ILE A 189 -3.75 -15.11 1.05
CA ILE A 189 -3.69 -13.71 1.41
C ILE A 189 -2.35 -13.40 2.09
N ARG A 190 -1.68 -12.36 1.60
CA ARG A 190 -0.39 -11.84 2.10
C ARG A 190 -0.42 -10.33 1.99
N ARG A 191 0.37 -9.65 2.81
CA ARG A 191 0.53 -8.18 2.71
C ARG A 191 1.61 -7.82 1.70
N ILE A 192 1.51 -6.66 1.07
CA ILE A 192 2.56 -6.11 0.21
C ILE A 192 3.65 -5.42 1.05
N CYS A 193 4.88 -5.34 0.53
CA CYS A 193 5.91 -4.54 1.19
C CYS A 193 5.69 -3.04 0.97
N LEU A 194 5.92 -2.23 2.01
CA LEU A 194 6.00 -0.78 1.92
C LEU A 194 7.46 -0.34 1.73
N PRO A 195 7.74 0.77 1.02
CA PRO A 195 9.10 1.18 0.68
C PRO A 195 10.06 1.40 1.87
N PHE A 196 9.59 1.81 3.07
CA PHE A 196 10.48 1.96 4.24
C PHE A 196 11.05 0.63 4.75
N MET A 197 10.37 -0.49 4.49
CA MET A 197 10.86 -1.81 4.92
C MET A 197 12.16 -2.17 4.20
N LEU A 198 12.47 -1.53 3.08
CA LEU A 198 13.75 -1.65 2.38
C LEU A 198 14.86 -0.82 3.05
N ARG A 199 14.53 0.36 3.61
CA ARG A 199 15.53 1.23 4.28
C ARG A 199 16.08 0.60 5.55
N LYS A 200 15.21 -0.01 6.38
CA LYS A 200 15.63 -0.73 7.60
C LYS A 200 16.56 -1.91 7.32
N GLN A 201 16.47 -2.54 6.15
CA GLN A 201 17.39 -3.62 5.74
C GLN A 201 18.75 -3.09 5.28
N GLN A 202 18.81 -1.84 4.84
CA GLN A 202 20.02 -1.19 4.36
C GLN A 202 20.80 -0.52 5.50
N GLU A 203 20.10 -0.06 6.55
CA GLU A 203 20.70 0.46 7.79
C GLU A 203 21.16 -0.64 8.77
N SER A 204 20.70 -1.88 8.62
CA SER A 204 21.13 -3.03 9.46
C SER A 204 22.28 -3.86 8.86
N ALA A 205 22.73 -3.52 7.65
CA ALA A 205 23.94 -4.10 7.08
C ALA A 205 25.18 -3.48 7.76
N PRO A 206 26.17 -4.28 8.20
CA PRO A 206 27.38 -3.73 8.79
C PRO A 206 28.09 -2.83 7.77
N PRO A 207 28.54 -1.62 8.15
CA PRO A 207 29.25 -0.75 7.23
C PRO A 207 30.48 -1.48 6.70
N ALA A 208 30.60 -1.54 5.38
CA ALA A 208 31.85 -1.91 4.74
C ALA A 208 32.93 -0.95 5.25
N SER A 209 34.04 -1.52 5.69
CA SER A 209 35.20 -0.82 6.22
C SER A 209 35.80 0.15 5.21
N GLU A 210 36.43 1.20 5.76
CA GLU A 210 37.18 2.31 5.13
C GLU A 210 36.36 3.60 4.95
N ASP A 211 36.79 4.78 5.41
CA ASP A 211 38.02 5.15 6.09
C ASP A 211 37.82 6.47 6.85
N ILE A 212 38.68 6.69 7.84
CA ILE A 212 38.70 7.84 8.74
C ILE A 212 39.05 9.12 7.99
N LEU A 213 38.20 10.15 8.07
CA LEU A 213 38.69 11.53 8.23
C LEU A 213 37.69 12.36 9.04
N SER A 214 38.05 12.50 10.31
CA SER A 214 37.52 13.46 11.26
C SER A 214 37.76 14.88 10.77
N GLN A 215 36.70 15.69 10.71
CA GLN A 215 36.80 17.09 11.06
C GLN A 215 35.53 17.54 11.79
N GLN A 216 35.73 17.74 13.09
CA GLN A 216 34.93 18.55 14.01
C GLN A 216 34.34 19.80 13.34
N LEU A 217 33.05 20.03 13.57
CA LEU A 217 32.50 21.37 13.80
C LEU A 217 31.33 21.19 14.77
N GLU A 218 31.55 21.63 16.01
CA GLU A 218 30.56 21.62 17.09
C GLU A 218 29.53 22.75 16.93
N LEU A 219 28.35 22.42 17.47
CA LEU A 219 27.31 23.22 18.13
C LEU A 219 27.35 24.75 17.97
N ASP A 220 26.19 25.35 17.68
CA ASP A 220 25.45 26.16 18.67
C ASP A 220 24.04 26.58 18.18
N ASP A 221 23.13 26.59 19.16
CA ASP A 221 21.91 27.38 19.39
C ASP A 221 20.59 27.26 18.57
N VAL A 222 19.59 26.79 19.31
CA VAL A 222 18.13 26.98 19.13
C VAL A 222 17.69 28.17 19.99
N PRO A 223 16.82 29.09 19.51
CA PRO A 223 15.51 29.22 20.18
C PRO A 223 14.30 29.59 19.29
N GLU A 224 13.18 28.94 19.64
CA GLU A 224 11.77 29.40 19.68
C GLU A 224 11.26 30.53 18.75
N LYS A 225 10.16 30.22 18.04
CA LYS A 225 8.96 31.08 18.03
C LYS A 225 7.72 30.35 17.49
N ILE A 226 7.05 29.66 18.41
CA ILE A 226 5.61 29.42 18.38
C ILE A 226 4.96 30.65 19.00
N ASP A 227 4.33 31.51 18.19
CA ASP A 227 3.03 32.14 18.45
C ASP A 227 2.81 33.29 17.45
N ASN A 228 1.90 33.09 16.48
CA ASN A 228 1.07 34.13 15.84
C ASN A 228 0.29 33.57 14.63
N PHE A 229 -0.49 32.49 14.82
CA PHE A 229 -1.49 32.09 13.82
C PHE A 229 -2.85 31.68 14.41
N LEU A 230 -3.11 32.05 15.67
CA LEU A 230 -4.41 31.88 16.32
C LEU A 230 -4.97 33.21 16.81
N ARG A 231 -5.27 34.13 15.87
CA ARG A 231 -6.26 35.20 16.03
C ARG A 231 -6.50 35.89 14.67
N SER A 232 -7.78 35.99 14.29
CA SER A 232 -8.32 36.51 13.01
C SER A 232 -8.40 35.41 11.93
N VAL A 233 -9.55 34.81 11.60
CA VAL A 233 -10.83 35.47 11.27
C VAL A 233 -11.99 34.59 11.76
N GLN A 234 -12.59 35.00 12.88
CA GLN A 234 -14.00 34.74 13.13
C GLN A 234 -14.80 35.69 12.22
N SER A 235 -15.22 35.21 11.06
CA SER A 235 -16.35 35.82 10.35
C SER A 235 -17.19 34.73 9.71
N ARG A 236 -18.31 34.44 10.38
CA ARG A 236 -19.55 33.86 9.89
C ARG A 236 -19.62 33.74 8.36
N ARG A 237 -19.74 32.52 7.85
CA ARG A 237 -20.46 32.28 6.58
C ARG A 237 -21.51 31.20 6.76
N ARG A 238 -22.72 31.62 6.44
CA ARG A 238 -24.01 30.93 6.50
C ARG A 238 -23.93 29.52 5.91
N TYR A 239 -24.44 28.55 6.65
CA TYR A 239 -24.96 27.32 6.07
C TYR A 239 -26.00 27.69 5.01
N ARG A 240 -25.69 27.37 3.75
CA ARG A 240 -26.69 27.36 2.68
C ARG A 240 -27.25 25.95 2.66
N ASN A 241 -28.52 25.80 3.01
CA ASN A 241 -29.26 24.56 2.78
C ASN A 241 -29.22 24.29 1.27
N VAL A 242 -28.47 23.28 0.86
CA VAL A 242 -28.57 22.73 -0.49
C VAL A 242 -29.64 21.66 -0.43
N THR A 243 -30.79 21.98 -1.00
CA THR A 243 -31.87 21.02 -1.29
C THR A 243 -31.27 19.88 -2.10
N ALA A 244 -31.44 18.64 -1.61
CA ALA A 244 -31.06 17.44 -2.33
C ALA A 244 -31.79 17.40 -3.69
N PRO A 245 -31.09 17.13 -4.82
CA PRO A 245 -31.78 16.80 -6.05
C PRO A 245 -32.50 15.46 -5.87
N THR A 246 -33.81 15.49 -6.03
CA THR A 246 -34.67 14.32 -6.14
C THR A 246 -34.26 13.45 -7.33
N SER A 247 -34.13 12.13 -7.07
CA SER A 247 -34.06 11.02 -8.03
C SER A 247 -33.07 11.18 -9.19
N ILE A 248 -31.79 10.88 -8.91
CA ILE A 248 -30.82 10.59 -9.96
C ILE A 248 -30.95 9.10 -10.31
N ASN A 249 -31.68 8.79 -11.39
CA ASN A 249 -31.72 7.45 -11.97
C ASN A 249 -30.49 7.27 -12.87
N MET A 250 -29.30 7.19 -12.26
CA MET A 250 -28.04 6.91 -12.95
C MET A 250 -27.72 5.42 -12.83
N SER A 251 -27.30 4.81 -13.94
CA SER A 251 -26.76 3.45 -13.94
C SER A 251 -25.46 3.37 -13.14
N MET A 252 -25.15 2.20 -12.58
CA MET A 252 -23.86 1.94 -11.90
C MET A 252 -22.64 2.30 -12.77
N ARG A 253 -22.78 2.12 -14.07
CA ARG A 253 -21.81 2.49 -15.09
C ARG A 253 -21.55 4.00 -15.16
N GLU A 254 -22.57 4.83 -14.93
CA GLU A 254 -22.47 6.30 -14.93
C GLU A 254 -21.91 6.83 -13.62
N LEU A 255 -22.24 6.19 -12.49
CA LEU A 255 -21.65 6.51 -11.18
C LEU A 255 -20.12 6.32 -11.19
N MET A 256 -19.60 5.26 -11.80
CA MET A 256 -18.16 5.01 -11.82
C MET A 256 -17.40 5.84 -12.87
N ASN A 257 -18.06 6.35 -13.92
CA ASN A 257 -17.44 7.00 -15.07
C ASN A 257 -17.14 8.52 -14.90
N MET A 258 -17.48 9.14 -13.76
CA MET A 258 -17.67 10.60 -13.72
C MET A 258 -16.54 11.45 -13.12
N LYS A 259 -15.37 10.89 -12.82
CA LYS A 259 -14.42 11.60 -11.93
C LYS A 259 -13.39 12.52 -12.59
N ILE A 260 -13.11 12.40 -13.90
CA ILE A 260 -12.25 13.36 -14.65
C ILE A 260 -12.74 13.62 -16.09
N LEU A 261 -13.35 12.60 -16.71
CA LEU A 261 -13.78 12.64 -18.10
C LEU A 261 -14.80 13.73 -18.44
N SER A 262 -15.60 14.23 -17.49
CA SER A 262 -16.56 15.31 -17.76
C SER A 262 -15.85 16.63 -18.11
N ARG A 263 -14.78 16.98 -17.37
CA ARG A 263 -14.00 18.21 -17.61
C ARG A 263 -13.05 18.07 -18.79
N LEU A 264 -12.42 16.90 -18.98
CA LEU A 264 -11.55 16.62 -20.12
C LEU A 264 -12.33 16.55 -21.45
N ARG A 265 -13.50 15.91 -21.50
CA ARG A 265 -14.37 15.93 -22.70
C ARG A 265 -14.92 17.33 -23.01
N GLN A 266 -15.20 18.14 -21.98
CA GLN A 266 -15.68 19.50 -22.18
C GLN A 266 -14.56 20.42 -22.70
N ALA A 267 -13.32 20.25 -22.22
CA ALA A 267 -12.15 20.96 -22.73
C ALA A 267 -11.75 20.52 -24.16
N LEU A 268 -11.78 19.22 -24.45
CA LEU A 268 -11.49 18.69 -25.80
C LEU A 268 -12.59 19.08 -26.83
N ARG A 269 -13.84 19.30 -26.38
CA ARG A 269 -14.91 19.84 -27.23
C ARG A 269 -14.75 21.33 -27.57
N GLN A 270 -13.90 22.06 -26.85
CA GLN A 270 -13.65 23.49 -27.07
C GLN A 270 -12.44 23.77 -27.95
N SER A 271 -11.77 22.74 -28.50
CA SER A 271 -10.77 22.95 -29.56
C SER A 271 -11.48 23.38 -30.85
N PRO A 272 -11.12 24.53 -31.47
CA PRO A 272 -11.87 25.06 -32.60
C PRO A 272 -11.74 24.15 -33.83
N ARG A 273 -12.88 23.68 -34.32
CA ARG A 273 -13.03 23.00 -35.60
C ARG A 273 -12.42 23.86 -36.72
N SER A 274 -11.66 23.22 -37.60
CA SER A 274 -11.08 23.82 -38.82
C SER A 274 -12.11 24.65 -39.61
N PRO A 275 -11.74 25.79 -40.22
CA PRO A 275 -12.65 26.54 -41.07
C PRO A 275 -12.97 25.73 -42.32
N ARG A 276 -14.25 25.35 -42.49
CA ARG A 276 -14.77 24.86 -43.77
C ARG A 276 -14.85 26.02 -44.77
N SER A 277 -14.10 25.90 -45.86
CA SER A 277 -14.51 26.23 -47.24
C SER A 277 -15.20 27.60 -47.44
N LEU A 278 -14.41 28.66 -47.64
CA LEU A 278 -14.81 29.81 -48.45
C LEU A 278 -14.28 29.63 -49.88
N LYS A 279 -15.19 29.67 -50.85
CA LYS A 279 -14.90 29.49 -52.28
C LYS A 279 -14.10 30.69 -52.84
N ARG A 280 -12.99 30.35 -53.50
CA ARG A 280 -12.23 31.02 -54.58
C ARG A 280 -12.47 32.53 -54.84
N THR A 281 -11.38 33.28 -54.79
CA THR A 281 -10.94 34.11 -55.93
C THR A 281 -9.42 33.96 -56.14
N ARG A 282 -9.04 33.77 -57.41
CA ARG A 282 -7.66 33.58 -57.90
C ARG A 282 -6.94 34.93 -57.99
N ARG A 283 -5.65 34.96 -57.62
CA ARG A 283 -4.51 35.68 -58.27
C ARG A 283 -3.23 35.16 -57.59
N ARG A 284 -2.56 34.13 -58.13
CA ARG A 284 -1.45 34.17 -59.12
C ARG A 284 -0.26 35.01 -58.63
N ASN A 285 0.74 34.35 -58.02
CA ASN A 285 2.08 34.24 -58.61
C ASN A 285 2.89 33.12 -57.95
N ASP A 286 3.46 32.32 -58.83
CA ASP A 286 4.22 31.09 -58.61
C ASP A 286 5.69 31.34 -58.25
N LYS A 287 6.28 30.36 -57.55
CA LYS A 287 7.65 29.79 -57.63
C LYS A 287 8.11 29.39 -56.23
N LEU A 288 8.71 28.23 -55.96
CA LEU A 288 9.23 27.12 -56.75
C LEU A 288 9.52 25.99 -55.74
N MET A 289 9.12 24.76 -56.04
CA MET A 289 9.50 23.55 -55.27
C MET A 289 10.99 23.22 -55.39
N LYS A 290 11.56 22.53 -54.37
CA LYS A 290 12.18 21.19 -54.47
C LYS A 290 12.83 20.81 -53.12
N LEU A 291 12.34 19.75 -52.45
CA LEU A 291 12.85 18.36 -52.48
C LEU A 291 14.22 18.17 -51.79
N LYS A 292 14.22 17.54 -50.61
CA LYS A 292 14.96 16.28 -50.35
C LYS A 292 14.61 15.69 -48.97
N LEU A 293 14.35 14.38 -48.98
CA LEU A 293 14.24 13.46 -47.85
C LEU A 293 15.64 13.00 -47.38
N ASP A 294 15.69 12.65 -46.09
CA ASP A 294 16.52 11.66 -45.38
C ASP A 294 18.06 11.67 -45.50
N SER A 295 18.74 11.77 -44.36
CA SER A 295 19.42 10.65 -43.69
C SER A 295 20.36 11.14 -42.58
N ASP A 296 20.30 10.43 -41.44
CA ASP A 296 21.33 10.13 -40.43
C ASP A 296 22.46 11.12 -40.15
N GLN A 297 22.54 11.58 -38.90
CA GLN A 297 23.83 11.61 -38.20
C GLN A 297 23.66 11.67 -36.68
N GLU A 298 24.17 10.62 -36.03
CA GLU A 298 24.58 10.60 -34.63
C GLU A 298 25.48 11.80 -34.31
N THR A 299 25.22 12.50 -33.22
CA THR A 299 26.26 13.27 -32.53
C THR A 299 26.01 13.24 -31.02
N GLN A 300 26.89 12.50 -30.34
CA GLN A 300 27.24 12.71 -28.95
C GLN A 300 27.64 14.17 -28.71
N PHE A 301 27.02 14.82 -27.73
CA PHE A 301 27.65 15.95 -27.03
C PHE A 301 27.20 15.95 -25.56
N GLY A 302 28.18 15.83 -24.67
CA GLY A 302 27.98 15.83 -23.23
C GLY A 302 28.09 17.23 -22.61
N SER A 303 27.60 17.28 -21.37
CA SER A 303 27.87 18.25 -20.29
C SER A 303 27.28 19.67 -20.40
N ARG A 304 26.26 19.97 -19.58
CA ARG A 304 26.39 20.57 -18.22
C ARG A 304 25.09 21.28 -17.84
N GLY A 305 24.47 20.87 -16.74
CA GLY A 305 23.37 21.57 -16.11
C GLY A 305 22.92 20.83 -14.86
N GLY A 306 23.44 21.26 -13.70
CA GLY A 306 23.09 20.68 -12.42
C GLY A 306 21.62 20.91 -12.08
N GLY A 307 20.97 19.82 -11.67
CA GLY A 307 19.65 19.79 -11.05
C GLY A 307 19.57 18.47 -10.29
N GLU A 308 19.18 18.54 -9.03
CA GLU A 308 19.08 17.42 -8.09
C GLU A 308 18.40 16.20 -8.75
N GLU A 309 19.18 15.14 -9.00
CA GLU A 309 18.63 13.84 -9.36
C GLU A 309 17.91 13.29 -8.13
N ALA A 310 16.58 13.44 -8.10
CA ALA A 310 15.74 12.58 -7.29
C ALA A 310 16.04 11.15 -7.74
N HIS A 311 16.80 10.42 -6.93
CA HIS A 311 17.27 9.06 -7.17
C HIS A 311 16.08 8.16 -7.57
N GLU A 312 15.90 7.98 -8.88
CA GLU A 312 14.85 7.15 -9.45
C GLU A 312 15.16 5.72 -9.01
N MET A 313 14.31 5.11 -8.18
CA MET A 313 14.54 3.71 -7.77
C MET A 313 14.48 2.86 -9.03
N PRO A 314 15.54 2.11 -9.38
CA PRO A 314 15.56 1.33 -10.62
C PRO A 314 14.71 0.08 -10.43
N PHE A 315 13.39 0.23 -10.54
CA PHE A 315 12.49 -0.91 -10.54
C PHE A 315 12.69 -1.71 -11.82
N PHE A 316 12.80 -3.03 -11.68
CA PHE A 316 12.90 -3.96 -12.79
C PHE A 316 11.61 -3.96 -13.62
N ASP A 317 10.47 -4.05 -12.95
CA ASP A 317 9.15 -3.82 -13.54
C ASP A 317 8.13 -3.38 -12.48
N CYS A 318 7.03 -2.83 -12.99
CA CYS A 318 5.88 -2.38 -12.22
C CYS A 318 4.60 -2.91 -12.89
N VAL A 319 3.65 -3.32 -12.06
CA VAL A 319 2.40 -3.95 -12.47
C VAL A 319 1.25 -3.33 -11.67
N ALA A 320 0.17 -2.99 -12.36
CA ALA A 320 -1.10 -2.66 -11.73
C ALA A 320 -2.08 -3.83 -11.87
N THR A 321 -2.94 -4.01 -10.89
CA THR A 321 -3.95 -5.08 -10.84
C THR A 321 -5.30 -4.57 -10.39
N GLY A 322 -6.37 -5.16 -10.93
CA GLY A 322 -7.73 -4.84 -10.52
C GLY A 322 -8.81 -5.50 -11.38
N TRP A 323 -10.05 -5.15 -11.05
CA TRP A 323 -11.28 -5.62 -11.71
C TRP A 323 -11.96 -4.50 -12.50
N GLY A 324 -11.20 -3.46 -12.85
CA GLY A 324 -11.66 -2.38 -13.70
C GLY A 324 -12.09 -2.87 -15.07
N LYS A 325 -12.72 -1.98 -15.85
CA LYS A 325 -13.22 -2.35 -17.17
C LYS A 325 -12.06 -2.77 -18.06
N ALA A 326 -12.16 -3.95 -18.67
CA ALA A 326 -11.21 -4.40 -19.67
C ALA A 326 -11.30 -3.59 -20.98
N ASN A 327 -12.48 -3.01 -21.25
CA ASN A 327 -12.77 -2.23 -22.45
C ASN A 327 -13.54 -0.95 -22.07
N ILE A 328 -13.30 0.16 -22.78
CA ILE A 328 -13.93 1.47 -22.56
C ILE A 328 -15.47 1.38 -22.54
N SER A 329 -16.04 0.49 -23.35
CA SER A 329 -17.48 0.26 -23.50
C SER A 329 -18.03 -0.92 -22.68
N GLY A 330 -17.17 -1.66 -21.97
CA GLY A 330 -17.54 -2.87 -21.24
C GLY A 330 -17.99 -2.62 -19.80
N ASP A 331 -18.45 -3.69 -19.17
CA ASP A 331 -18.65 -3.77 -17.72
C ASP A 331 -17.31 -4.06 -17.02
N LEU A 332 -17.34 -4.02 -15.69
CA LEU A 332 -16.18 -4.38 -14.87
C LEU A 332 -15.78 -5.84 -15.11
N SER A 333 -14.48 -6.13 -15.12
CA SER A 333 -14.00 -7.51 -15.26
C SER A 333 -14.38 -8.33 -14.03
N ASN A 334 -14.89 -9.55 -14.21
CA ASN A 334 -15.12 -10.47 -13.09
C ASN A 334 -13.83 -11.11 -12.62
N GLN A 335 -12.92 -11.40 -13.54
CA GLN A 335 -11.59 -11.93 -13.23
C GLN A 335 -10.60 -10.81 -12.93
N LEU A 336 -9.71 -11.05 -11.98
CA LEU A 336 -8.62 -10.14 -11.66
C LEU A 336 -7.64 -10.06 -12.83
N LEU A 337 -7.40 -8.84 -13.33
CA LEU A 337 -6.50 -8.57 -14.45
C LEU A 337 -5.21 -7.90 -13.95
N LYS A 338 -4.15 -8.01 -14.74
CA LYS A 338 -2.87 -7.31 -14.54
C LYS A 338 -2.43 -6.60 -15.82
N THR A 339 -1.69 -5.51 -15.67
CA THR A 339 -1.00 -4.84 -16.79
C THR A 339 0.36 -4.29 -16.36
N GLN A 340 1.32 -4.25 -17.29
CA GLN A 340 2.62 -3.62 -17.06
C GLN A 340 2.49 -2.10 -17.17
N VAL A 341 2.97 -1.39 -16.15
CA VAL A 341 2.80 0.06 -16.02
C VAL A 341 4.18 0.71 -15.86
N PRO A 342 4.78 1.29 -16.93
CA PRO A 342 6.05 1.99 -16.81
C PRO A 342 5.89 3.27 -16.00
N LEU A 343 6.88 3.58 -15.16
CA LEU A 343 6.93 4.82 -14.41
C LEU A 343 7.42 5.97 -15.29
N HIS A 344 6.92 7.17 -14.99
CA HIS A 344 7.33 8.41 -15.65
C HIS A 344 7.62 9.50 -14.62
N GLN A 345 8.39 10.48 -15.04
CA GLN A 345 8.54 11.71 -14.28
C GLN A 345 7.21 12.47 -14.20
N ASN A 346 6.99 13.14 -13.06
CA ASN A 346 5.74 13.87 -12.78
C ASN A 346 5.41 14.97 -13.80
N HIS A 347 6.40 15.50 -14.54
CA HIS A 347 6.14 16.50 -15.58
C HIS A 347 5.19 15.96 -16.68
N ARG A 348 5.24 14.67 -17.02
CA ARG A 348 4.33 14.07 -18.01
C ARG A 348 2.87 14.18 -17.59
N CYS A 349 2.59 13.88 -16.33
CA CYS A 349 1.25 14.04 -15.77
C CYS A 349 0.87 15.51 -15.58
N ARG A 350 1.85 16.40 -15.33
CA ARG A 350 1.61 17.85 -15.26
C ARG A 350 1.20 18.41 -16.62
N ASP A 351 1.82 17.96 -17.70
CA ASP A 351 1.47 18.34 -19.07
C ASP A 351 0.05 17.86 -19.42
N ALA A 352 -0.31 16.65 -19.00
CA ALA A 352 -1.62 16.05 -19.28
C ALA A 352 -2.77 16.63 -18.42
N TYR A 353 -2.53 16.90 -17.13
CA TYR A 353 -3.59 17.21 -16.17
C TYR A 353 -3.44 18.53 -15.41
N GLY A 354 -2.34 19.27 -15.62
CA GLY A 354 -1.99 20.45 -14.83
C GLY A 354 -3.04 21.57 -14.83
N SER A 355 -3.89 21.63 -15.85
CA SER A 355 -5.02 22.57 -15.91
C SER A 355 -6.20 22.20 -14.98
N PHE A 356 -6.23 20.98 -14.44
CA PHE A 356 -7.34 20.46 -13.63
C PHE A 356 -6.91 20.10 -12.21
N VAL A 357 -5.71 19.52 -12.06
CA VAL A 357 -5.15 19.08 -10.79
C VAL A 357 -3.71 19.55 -10.70
N ASN A 358 -3.34 20.15 -9.56
CA ASN A 358 -1.96 20.54 -9.31
C ASN A 358 -1.11 19.29 -8.99
N ILE A 359 -0.28 18.87 -9.94
CA ILE A 359 0.60 17.71 -9.79
C ILE A 359 1.82 18.07 -8.92
N HIS A 360 1.79 17.60 -7.67
CA HIS A 360 2.86 17.69 -6.67
C HIS A 360 3.55 16.34 -6.39
N ASP A 361 4.55 16.32 -5.50
CA ASP A 361 5.43 15.16 -5.24
C ASP A 361 4.75 13.94 -4.61
N GLY A 362 3.58 14.15 -4.02
CA GLY A 362 2.71 13.07 -3.54
C GLY A 362 2.03 12.30 -4.66
N HIS A 363 2.19 12.72 -5.91
CA HIS A 363 1.75 11.98 -7.09
C HIS A 363 2.91 11.21 -7.72
N LEU A 364 2.57 10.07 -8.31
CA LEU A 364 3.42 9.22 -9.13
C LEU A 364 2.76 9.05 -10.50
N CYS A 365 3.48 9.41 -11.56
CA CYS A 365 3.01 9.30 -12.93
C CYS A 365 3.40 7.94 -13.51
N ALA A 366 2.46 7.17 -14.06
CA ALA A 366 2.77 5.86 -14.62
C ALA A 366 1.73 5.41 -15.66
N GLY A 367 2.13 4.63 -16.65
CA GLY A 367 1.22 4.09 -17.67
C GLY A 367 1.81 4.10 -19.08
N GLN A 368 1.19 3.35 -19.99
CA GLN A 368 1.66 3.32 -21.37
C GLN A 368 1.29 4.63 -22.09
N LEU A 369 2.27 5.32 -22.65
CA LEU A 369 2.03 6.61 -23.31
C LEU A 369 1.37 6.46 -24.69
N ASN A 370 1.48 5.28 -25.30
CA ASN A 370 0.86 4.95 -26.58
C ASN A 370 -0.63 4.51 -26.45
N GLY A 371 -1.18 4.48 -25.24
CA GLY A 371 -2.56 4.05 -24.98
C GLY A 371 -2.80 2.54 -25.09
N GLU A 372 -1.76 1.71 -25.20
CA GLU A 372 -1.91 0.25 -25.31
C GLU A 372 -2.34 -0.42 -24.00
N GLY A 373 -2.32 0.29 -22.87
CA GLY A 373 -2.77 -0.25 -21.60
C GLY A 373 -2.53 0.67 -20.42
N GLY A 374 -3.34 0.49 -19.39
CA GLY A 374 -3.30 1.27 -18.16
C GLY A 374 -4.41 0.84 -17.21
N THR A 375 -4.58 1.59 -16.14
CA THR A 375 -5.72 1.39 -15.24
C THR A 375 -6.98 2.00 -15.84
N CYS A 376 -8.12 1.47 -15.43
CA CYS A 376 -9.41 1.86 -15.95
C CYS A 376 -10.41 1.98 -14.80
N VAL A 377 -11.65 2.35 -15.15
CA VAL A 377 -12.72 2.54 -14.18
C VAL A 377 -12.94 1.25 -13.40
N GLY A 378 -12.85 1.33 -12.06
CA GLY A 378 -12.91 0.20 -11.13
C GLY A 378 -11.55 -0.19 -10.51
N ASP A 379 -10.43 0.22 -11.12
CA ASP A 379 -9.09 -0.03 -10.56
C ASP A 379 -8.66 1.01 -9.52
N SER A 380 -9.43 2.09 -9.36
CA SER A 380 -9.22 3.14 -8.36
C SER A 380 -9.01 2.55 -6.97
N GLY A 381 -8.00 3.03 -6.25
CA GLY A 381 -7.60 2.51 -4.94
C GLY A 381 -6.79 1.21 -4.99
N GLY A 382 -6.71 0.54 -6.14
CA GLY A 382 -5.88 -0.65 -6.34
C GLY A 382 -4.37 -0.36 -6.33
N PRO A 383 -3.54 -1.39 -6.19
CA PRO A 383 -2.09 -1.23 -6.05
C PRO A 383 -1.37 -1.05 -7.40
N LEU A 384 -0.32 -0.23 -7.37
CA LEU A 384 0.80 -0.24 -8.31
C LEU A 384 2.00 -0.83 -7.60
N GLN A 385 2.28 -2.10 -7.89
CA GLN A 385 3.36 -2.86 -7.28
C GLN A 385 4.58 -2.91 -8.20
N CYS A 386 5.77 -2.75 -7.64
CA CYS A 386 7.03 -2.83 -8.36
C CYS A 386 8.01 -3.77 -7.65
N ARG A 387 9.01 -4.27 -8.36
CA ARG A 387 10.10 -5.07 -7.78
C ARG A 387 11.45 -4.60 -8.31
N LEU A 388 12.48 -4.67 -7.46
CA LEU A 388 13.85 -4.25 -7.81
C LEU A 388 14.60 -5.31 -8.63
N SER A 389 14.17 -6.56 -8.55
CA SER A 389 14.74 -7.67 -9.31
C SER A 389 13.63 -8.64 -9.69
N ARG A 390 13.89 -9.48 -10.69
CA ARG A 390 12.91 -10.46 -11.22
C ARG A 390 12.30 -11.34 -10.12
N ASP A 391 13.10 -11.81 -9.19
CA ASP A 391 12.67 -12.74 -8.14
C ASP A 391 12.56 -12.04 -6.76
N GLY A 392 12.66 -10.71 -6.74
CA GLY A 392 12.54 -9.91 -5.53
C GLY A 392 11.10 -9.76 -5.04
N PRO A 393 10.92 -9.35 -3.78
CA PRO A 393 9.60 -9.07 -3.22
C PRO A 393 8.94 -7.89 -3.93
N TRP A 394 7.62 -7.91 -3.99
CA TRP A 394 6.82 -6.81 -4.49
C TRP A 394 6.66 -5.71 -3.45
N ILE A 395 6.89 -4.49 -3.88
CA ILE A 395 6.84 -3.26 -3.09
C ILE A 395 5.71 -2.40 -3.65
N LEU A 396 4.88 -1.84 -2.77
CA LEU A 396 3.84 -0.91 -3.14
C LEU A 396 4.47 0.45 -3.48
N ALA A 397 4.62 0.73 -4.77
CA ALA A 397 5.14 2.01 -5.24
C ALA A 397 4.04 3.08 -5.27
N GLY A 398 2.82 2.67 -5.65
CA GLY A 398 1.68 3.57 -5.72
C GLY A 398 0.33 2.92 -5.47
N VAL A 399 -0.70 3.77 -5.39
CA VAL A 399 -2.12 3.38 -5.33
C VAL A 399 -2.89 4.19 -6.36
N THR A 400 -3.69 3.54 -7.20
CA THR A 400 -4.39 4.16 -8.33
C THR A 400 -5.30 5.28 -7.83
N SER A 401 -5.10 6.51 -8.30
CA SER A 401 -5.87 7.68 -7.86
C SER A 401 -6.78 8.16 -8.99
N PHE A 402 -6.22 8.71 -10.06
CA PHE A 402 -7.00 9.25 -11.16
C PHE A 402 -6.26 9.15 -12.49
N GLY A 403 -6.98 9.33 -13.59
CA GLY A 403 -6.40 9.23 -14.93
C GLY A 403 -7.38 9.64 -16.01
N SER A 404 -7.07 9.30 -17.26
CA SER A 404 -7.94 9.61 -18.40
C SER A 404 -9.23 8.77 -18.41
N GLY A 405 -9.29 7.70 -17.61
CA GLY A 405 -10.37 6.73 -17.64
C GLY A 405 -10.21 5.77 -18.82
N CYS A 406 -9.18 4.91 -18.72
CA CYS A 406 -8.83 3.79 -19.60
C CYS A 406 -7.82 4.11 -20.72
N ALA A 407 -6.59 4.46 -20.33
CA ALA A 407 -5.39 4.54 -21.19
C ALA A 407 -5.54 5.38 -22.46
N LEU A 408 -5.79 6.69 -22.30
CA LEU A 408 -5.79 7.61 -23.43
C LEU A 408 -4.33 7.93 -23.82
N GLU A 409 -4.03 7.93 -25.11
CA GLU A 409 -2.69 8.23 -25.62
C GLU A 409 -2.18 9.59 -25.07
N ASN A 410 -0.94 9.61 -24.57
CA ASN A 410 -0.29 10.74 -23.89
C ASN A 410 -0.92 11.20 -22.57
N PHE A 411 -1.89 10.46 -22.04
CA PHE A 411 -2.49 10.71 -20.73
C PHE A 411 -2.19 9.53 -19.79
N PRO A 412 -0.97 9.46 -19.23
CA PRO A 412 -0.60 8.44 -18.24
C PRO A 412 -1.49 8.54 -16.99
N ASP A 413 -1.64 7.45 -16.25
CA ASP A 413 -2.40 7.47 -15.00
C ASP A 413 -1.60 8.09 -13.85
N VAL A 414 -2.32 8.64 -12.88
CA VAL A 414 -1.78 9.24 -11.67
C VAL A 414 -2.08 8.36 -10.47
N TYR A 415 -1.03 8.01 -9.74
CA TYR A 415 -1.06 7.22 -8.54
C TYR A 415 -0.66 8.08 -7.34
N LEU A 416 -1.09 7.70 -6.14
CA LEU A 416 -0.48 8.14 -4.90
C LEU A 416 0.95 7.63 -4.85
N ARG A 417 1.92 8.49 -4.54
CA ARG A 417 3.31 8.06 -4.31
C ARG A 417 3.45 7.54 -2.87
N ILE A 418 3.54 6.23 -2.68
CA ILE A 418 3.57 5.67 -1.32
C ILE A 418 4.75 6.17 -0.50
N SER A 419 5.92 6.34 -1.11
CA SER A 419 7.10 6.88 -0.42
C SER A 419 6.89 8.26 0.19
N TYR A 420 5.98 9.07 -0.37
CA TYR A 420 5.62 10.39 0.14
C TYR A 420 4.71 10.31 1.38
N TYR A 421 3.81 9.31 1.44
CA TYR A 421 2.80 9.18 2.50
C TYR A 421 3.23 8.24 3.64
N LEU A 422 4.47 7.75 3.65
CA LEU A 422 4.93 6.76 4.63
C LEU A 422 4.73 7.21 6.07
N ASN A 423 5.22 8.40 6.42
CA ASN A 423 5.11 8.92 7.78
C ASN A 423 3.63 9.02 8.19
N TRP A 424 2.77 9.54 7.31
CA TRP A 424 1.33 9.61 7.59
C TRP A 424 0.70 8.22 7.79
N ILE A 425 1.11 7.22 7.01
CA ILE A 425 0.64 5.83 7.16
C ILE A 425 1.08 5.28 8.51
N GLU A 426 2.36 5.41 8.86
CA GLU A 426 2.93 4.92 10.11
C GLU A 426 2.29 5.59 11.32
N ASP A 427 2.21 6.92 11.34
CA ASP A 427 1.60 7.70 12.41
C ASP A 427 0.11 7.37 12.58
N THR A 428 -0.60 7.17 11.47
CA THR A 428 -2.02 6.79 11.51
C THR A 428 -2.21 5.39 12.09
N ILE A 429 -1.39 4.41 11.68
CA ILE A 429 -1.44 3.05 12.23
C ILE A 429 -1.05 3.04 13.71
N ALA A 430 -0.04 3.81 14.12
CA ALA A 430 0.43 3.84 15.51
C ALA A 430 -0.57 4.52 16.45
N SER A 431 -1.35 5.48 15.96
CA SER A 431 -2.35 6.21 16.74
C SER A 431 -3.70 5.49 16.90
N HIS A 432 -3.86 4.28 16.32
CA HIS A 432 -5.15 3.61 16.16
C HIS A 432 -5.09 2.10 16.36
#